data_AF-A0A1V3WM03-F1
#
_entry.id   AF-A0A1V3WM03-F1
#
_cell.length_a   1.000
_cell.length_b   1.000
_cell.length_c   1.000
_cell.angle_alpha   90.00
_cell.angle_beta   90.00
_cell.angle_gamma   90.00
#
_symmetry.space_group_name_H-M   'P 1'
#
loop_
_entity.id
_entity.type
_entity.pdbx_description
1 polymer ?
#
loop_
_entity_poly.entity_id
_entity_poly.type
_entity_poly.pdbx_seq_one_letter_code
_entity_poly.pdbx_strand_id
1 'polypeptide(L)' 'MTIERVITHGTFELDGGSWEVDNNIWLVGDDSEVVVFDAAHDAAPIIEAVRAATW' A
#
# COMPACT_ATOMS: atom_id res chain seq x y z
N MET A 1 -3.14 -10.85 -14.49
CA MET A 1 -2.07 -9.86 -14.28
C MET A 1 -2.66 -8.46 -14.27
N THR A 2 -2.87 -7.95 -13.07
CA THR A 2 -3.57 -6.71 -12.74
C THR A 2 -2.62 -5.81 -11.95
N ILE A 3 -2.81 -4.50 -12.06
CA ILE A 3 -2.06 -3.49 -11.29
C ILE A 3 -3.08 -2.65 -10.53
N GLU A 4 -2.95 -2.63 -9.21
CA GLU A 4 -3.80 -1.84 -8.33
C GLU A 4 -2.94 -0.92 -7.44
N ARG A 5 -3.49 0.26 -7.17
CA ARG A 5 -2.88 1.24 -6.26
C ARG A 5 -3.71 1.33 -4.99
N VAL A 6 -3.06 1.11 -3.86
CA VAL A 6 -3.61 1.32 -2.52
C VAL A 6 -2.98 2.57 -1.94
N ILE A 7 -3.79 3.43 -1.35
CA ILE A 7 -3.31 4.62 -0.66
C ILE A 7 -3.57 4.43 0.83
N THR A 8 -2.54 4.64 1.64
CA THR A 8 -2.68 4.77 3.09
C THR A 8 -2.28 6.17 3.51
N HIS A 9 -2.90 6.68 4.56
CA HIS A 9 -2.56 7.97 5.14
C HIS A 9 -1.72 7.77 6.40
N GLY A 10 -0.76 8.66 6.63
CA GLY A 10 0.04 8.68 7.84
C GLY A 10 0.78 9.98 8.00
N THR A 11 1.55 10.07 9.07
CA THR A 11 2.35 11.25 9.39
C THR A 11 3.82 10.94 9.10
N PHE A 12 4.49 11.82 8.36
CA PHE A 12 5.94 11.80 8.17
C PHE A 12 6.58 12.82 9.10
N GLU A 13 7.62 12.42 9.84
CA GLU A 13 8.37 13.28 10.75
C GLU A 13 9.82 13.41 10.29
N LEU A 14 10.29 14.65 10.13
CA LEU A 14 11.67 14.95 9.74
C LEU A 14 12.05 16.34 10.25
N ASP A 15 13.24 16.46 10.84
CA ASP A 15 13.81 17.73 11.32
C ASP A 15 12.88 18.55 12.24
N GLY A 16 12.09 17.86 13.07
CA GLY A 16 11.15 18.49 14.00
C GLY A 16 9.85 18.99 13.37
N GLY A 17 9.65 18.79 12.07
CA GLY A 17 8.37 18.98 11.40
C GLY A 17 7.57 17.69 11.30
N SER A 18 6.27 17.85 11.08
CA SER A 18 5.29 16.77 10.97
C SER A 18 4.31 17.11 9.85
N TRP A 19 4.08 16.17 8.94
CA TRP A 19 3.24 16.36 7.76
C TRP A 19 2.35 15.16 7.53
N GLU A 20 1.08 15.43 7.23
CA GLU A 20 0.18 14.42 6.70
C GLU A 20 0.61 14.05 5.28
N VAL A 21 0.81 12.76 5.05
CA VAL A 21 1.26 12.22 3.78
C VAL A 21 0.41 11.05 3.33
N ASP A 22 0.33 10.91 2.02
CA ASP A 22 -0.21 9.74 1.36
C ASP A 22 0.96 8.81 1.00
N ASN A 23 0.87 7.55 1.37
CA ASN A 23 1.78 6.51 0.90
C ASN A 23 1.12 5.71 -0.22
N ASN A 24 1.82 5.54 -1.33
CA ASN A 24 1.34 4.78 -2.49
C ASN A 24 1.94 3.38 -2.45
N ILE A 25 1.07 2.39 -2.22
CA ILE A 25 1.43 0.98 -2.32
C ILE A 25 0.91 0.46 -3.66
N TRP A 26 1.70 -0.37 -4.34
CA TRP A 26 1.29 -0.98 -5.59
C TRP A 26 1.23 -2.50 -5.49
N LEU A 27 0.11 -3.06 -5.93
CA LEU A 27 -0.13 -4.50 -6.00
C LEU A 27 -0.08 -4.92 -7.47
N VAL A 28 0.77 -5.89 -7.78
CA VAL A 28 0.95 -6.40 -9.14
C VAL A 28 0.90 -7.92 -9.12
N GLY A 29 -0.12 -8.52 -9.74
CA GLY A 29 -0.31 -9.97 -9.64
C GLY A 29 -1.54 -10.53 -10.32
N ASP A 30 -1.86 -11.77 -9.98
CA ASP A 30 -3.06 -12.51 -10.39
C ASP A 30 -3.58 -13.39 -9.23
N ASP A 31 -4.44 -14.36 -9.54
CA ASP A 31 -5.06 -15.27 -8.56
C ASP A 31 -4.07 -16.25 -7.90
N SER A 32 -2.85 -16.37 -8.43
CA SER A 32 -1.82 -17.27 -7.93
C SER A 32 -0.76 -16.58 -7.06
N GLU A 33 -0.33 -15.37 -7.44
CA GLU A 33 0.72 -14.62 -6.75
C GLU A 33 0.52 -13.10 -6.90
N VAL A 34 0.91 -12.36 -5.87
CA VAL A 34 0.96 -10.88 -5.88
C VAL A 34 2.29 -10.37 -5.35
N VAL A 35 2.86 -9.39 -6.05
CA VAL A 35 4.02 -8.61 -5.62
C VAL A 35 3.56 -7.26 -5.10
N VAL A 36 4.05 -6.88 -3.93
CA VAL A 36 3.77 -5.60 -3.28
C VAL A 36 4.99 -4.68 -3.41
N PHE A 37 4.82 -3.50 -4.00
CA PHE A 37 5.85 -2.46 -4.09
C PHE A 37 5.51 -1.32 -3.13
N ASP A 38 6.55 -0.80 -2.48
CA ASP A 38 6.48 0.34 -1.56
C ASP A 38 5.47 0.14 -0.42
N ALA A 39 5.64 -0.98 0.30
CA ALA A 39 4.76 -1.34 1.41
C ALA A 39 4.82 -0.29 2.53
N ALA A 40 3.66 0.21 2.95
CA ALA A 40 3.55 1.06 4.13
C ALA A 40 3.91 0.31 5.41
N HIS A 41 4.18 1.08 6.48
CA HIS A 41 4.54 0.54 7.79
C HIS A 41 3.43 -0.30 8.43
N ASP A 42 2.16 0.02 8.15
CA ASP A 42 1.03 -0.80 8.55
C ASP A 42 0.67 -1.80 7.44
N ALA A 43 0.75 -3.08 7.76
CA ALA A 43 0.47 -4.15 6.82
C ALA A 43 -1.04 -4.45 6.67
N ALA A 44 -1.88 -4.06 7.63
CA ALA A 44 -3.30 -4.43 7.60
C ALA A 44 -4.04 -3.93 6.35
N PRO A 45 -3.90 -2.66 5.91
CA PRO A 45 -4.52 -2.18 4.67
C PRO A 45 -4.04 -2.93 3.42
N ILE A 46 -2.78 -3.35 3.40
CA ILE A 46 -2.19 -4.12 2.28
C ILE A 46 -2.84 -5.50 2.21
N ILE A 47 -2.96 -6.19 3.34
CA ILE A 47 -3.59 -7.51 3.42
C ILE A 47 -5.07 -7.45 3.01
N GLU A 48 -5.79 -6.42 3.45
CA GLU A 48 -7.18 -6.21 3.08
C GLU A 48 -7.33 -5.97 1.58
N ALA A 49 -6.49 -5.12 0.98
CA ALA A 49 -6.49 -4.89 -0.46
C ALA A 49 -6.18 -6.18 -1.24
N VAL A 50 -5.18 -6.96 -0.81
CA VAL A 50 -4.88 -8.27 -1.42
C VAL A 50 -6.08 -9.22 -1.40
N ARG A 51 -6.85 -9.24 -0.32
CA ARG A 51 -8.06 -10.08 -0.20
C ARG A 51 -9.24 -9.56 -1.01
N ALA A 52 -9.40 -8.24 -1.11
CA ALA A 52 -10.56 -7.61 -1.71
C ALA A 52 -10.46 -7.49 -3.23
N ALA A 53 -9.24 -7.46 -3.73
CA ALA A 53 -8.99 -7.22 -5.12
C ALA A 53 -9.42 -8.38 -6.01
N THR A 54 -9.81 -8.01 -7.22
CA THR A 54 -10.52 -8.88 -8.16
C THR A 54 -9.58 -9.40 -9.24
N TRP A 55 -8.32 -9.69 -8.84
CA TRP A 55 -7.20 -10.10 -9.68
C TRP A 55 -7.56 -11.13 -10.76
#